data_AF-A0A973TLL7-F1
#
_entry.id   AF-A0A973TLL7-F1
#
_cell.length_a   1.000
_cell.length_b   1.000
_cell.length_c   1.000
_cell.angle_alpha   90.00
_cell.angle_beta   90.00
_cell.angle_gamma   90.00
#
_symmetry.space_group_name_H-M   'P 1'
#
loop_
_entity.id
_entity.type
_entity.pdbx_description
1 polymer ?
#
loop_
_entity_poly.entity_id
_entity_poly.type
_entity_poly.pdbx_seq_one_letter_code
_entity_poly.pdbx_strand_id
1 'polypeptide(L)' 'MAELKPGDLVSRLASEPLKPAYLIAGPETLVVLECADAVRAAARAQGIGDREVYDIEGRVPDWDSVAAAFQA' A
#
# COMPACT_ATOMS: atom_id res chain seq x y z
N MET A 1 -14.34 6.36 0.55
CA MET A 1 -13.01 6.10 1.12
C MET A 1 -13.10 6.43 2.59
N ALA A 2 -12.88 5.46 3.49
CA ALA A 2 -12.93 5.73 4.94
C ALA A 2 -11.52 6.08 5.41
N GLU A 3 -11.36 7.23 6.04
CA GLU A 3 -10.11 7.63 6.70
C GLU A 3 -9.93 6.80 7.97
N LEU A 4 -8.74 6.28 8.20
CA LEU A 4 -8.40 5.44 9.35
C LEU A 4 -7.20 6.04 10.07
N LYS A 5 -7.24 6.00 11.40
CA LYS A 5 -6.03 6.26 12.20
C LYS A 5 -5.07 5.08 12.07
N PRO A 6 -3.75 5.28 12.26
CA PRO A 6 -2.77 4.20 12.16
C PRO A 6 -3.10 2.96 13.02
N GLY A 7 -3.56 3.16 14.26
CA GLY A 7 -3.98 2.06 15.14
C GLY A 7 -5.17 1.26 14.59
N ASP A 8 -6.18 1.97 14.05
CA ASP A 8 -7.37 1.34 13.48
C ASP A 8 -7.03 0.53 12.21
N LEU A 9 -6.05 0.99 11.42
CA LEU A 9 -5.53 0.26 10.27
C LEU A 9 -4.99 -1.11 10.69
N VAL A 10 -4.14 -1.17 11.72
CA VAL A 10 -3.53 -2.41 12.19
C VAL A 10 -4.58 -3.40 12.67
N SER A 11 -5.54 -2.95 13.49
CA SER A 11 -6.65 -3.78 13.95
C SER A 11 -7.48 -4.34 12.78
N ARG A 12 -7.70 -3.53 11.75
CA ARG A 12 -8.46 -3.94 10.57
C ARG A 12 -7.72 -4.97 9.72
N LEU A 13 -6.43 -4.78 9.47
CA LEU A 13 -5.59 -5.71 8.71
C LEU A 13 -5.53 -7.11 9.35
N ALA A 14 -5.68 -7.19 10.67
CA ALA A 14 -5.70 -8.45 11.42
C ALA A 14 -7.05 -9.19 11.38
N SER A 15 -8.16 -8.49 11.09
CA SER A 15 -9.52 -9.01 11.26
C SER A 15 -10.37 -9.03 10.00
N GLU A 16 -9.98 -8.29 8.96
CA GLU A 16 -10.69 -8.21 7.68
C GLU A 16 -9.78 -8.63 6.51
N PRO A 17 -10.36 -9.13 5.40
CA PRO A 17 -9.63 -9.27 4.13
C PRO A 17 -9.04 -7.93 3.68
N LEU A 18 -7.90 -7.99 3.00
CA LEU A 18 -7.27 -6.80 2.43
C LEU A 18 -8.21 -6.09 1.46
N LYS A 19 -8.21 -4.76 1.51
CA LYS A 19 -8.88 -3.95 0.50
C LYS A 19 -8.03 -3.90 -0.77
N PRO A 20 -8.64 -3.71 -1.96
CA PRO A 20 -7.90 -3.68 -3.23
C PRO A 20 -6.85 -2.57 -3.33
N ALA A 21 -7.04 -1.46 -2.60
CA ALA A 21 -6.12 -0.32 -2.61
C ALA A 21 -6.12 0.40 -1.26
N TYR A 22 -4.94 0.95 -0.91
CA TYR A 22 -4.72 1.77 0.28
C TYR A 22 -4.00 3.06 -0.13
N LEU A 23 -4.57 4.20 0.23
CA LEU A 23 -3.86 5.49 0.19
C LEU A 23 -3.26 5.73 1.57
N ILE A 24 -1.94 5.80 1.65
CA ILE A 24 -1.21 6.04 2.90
C ILE A 24 -0.48 7.37 2.73
N ALA A 25 -0.94 8.39 3.43
CA ALA A 25 -0.39 9.73 3.37
C ALA A 25 -0.50 10.38 4.74
N GLY A 26 0.51 11.17 5.12
CA GLY A 26 0.55 11.85 6.41
C GLY A 26 1.78 12.74 6.53
N PRO A 27 1.79 13.65 7.52
CA PRO A 27 2.90 14.58 7.73
C PRO A 27 4.13 13.92 8.36
N GLU A 28 3.96 12.78 9.02
CA GLU A 28 5.03 12.06 9.71
C GLU A 28 5.51 10.88 8.88
N THR A 29 6.71 10.98 8.31
CA THR A 29 7.29 9.95 7.42
C THR A 29 7.34 8.58 8.07
N LEU A 30 7.73 8.49 9.35
CA LEU A 30 7.81 7.21 10.06
C LEU A 30 6.45 6.52 10.11
N VAL A 31 5.39 7.25 10.44
CA VAL A 31 4.02 6.71 10.53
C VAL A 31 3.54 6.22 9.16
N VAL A 32 3.84 6.94 8.08
CA VAL A 32 3.53 6.50 6.71
C VAL A 32 4.23 5.18 6.39
N LEU A 33 5.52 5.05 6.73
CA LEU A 33 6.31 3.84 6.50
C LEU A 33 5.76 2.66 7.31
N GLU A 34 5.47 2.85 8.60
CA GLU A 34 4.91 1.82 9.47
C GLU A 34 3.56 1.31 8.96
N CYS A 35 2.69 2.22 8.50
CA CYS A 35 1.40 1.84 7.90
C CYS A 35 1.61 1.03 6.61
N ALA A 36 2.54 1.43 5.75
CA ALA A 36 2.85 0.72 4.52
C ALA A 36 3.50 -0.66 4.79
N ASP A 37 4.31 -0.77 5.85
CA ASP A 37 4.86 -2.05 6.31
C ASP A 37 3.77 -2.97 6.84
N ALA A 38 2.81 -2.46 7.62
CA ALA A 38 1.69 -3.23 8.13
C ALA A 38 0.84 -3.84 7.00
N VAL A 39 0.53 -3.06 5.97
CA VAL A 39 -0.20 -3.56 4.79
C VAL A 39 0.60 -4.66 4.08
N ARG A 40 1.90 -4.44 3.85
CA ARG A 40 2.78 -5.44 3.21
C ARG A 40 2.92 -6.72 4.05
N ALA A 41 2.98 -6.60 5.38
CA ALA A 41 3.04 -7.75 6.28
C ALA A 41 1.74 -8.58 6.21
N ALA A 42 0.58 -7.92 6.21
CA ALA A 42 -0.71 -8.58 6.05
C ALA A 42 -0.85 -9.28 4.68
N ALA A 43 -0.38 -8.65 3.60
CA ALA A 43 -0.35 -9.26 2.26
C ALA A 43 0.48 -10.54 2.23
N ARG A 44 1.69 -10.51 2.79
CA ARG A 44 2.55 -11.70 2.89
C ARG A 44 1.91 -12.81 3.71
N ALA A 45 1.23 -12.48 4.80
CA ALA A 45 0.51 -13.46 5.61
C ALA A 45 -0.64 -14.15 4.85
N GLN A 46 -1.18 -13.51 3.81
CA GLN A 46 -2.20 -14.06 2.90
C GLN A 46 -1.60 -14.75 1.66
N GLY A 47 -0.27 -14.93 1.60
CA GLY A 47 0.42 -15.59 0.49
C GLY A 47 0.72 -14.68 -0.71
N ILE A 48 0.53 -13.38 -0.58
CA ILE A 48 0.86 -12.39 -1.63
C ILE A 48 2.34 -12.00 -1.45
N GLY A 49 3.21 -12.64 -2.24
CA GLY A 49 4.67 -12.48 -2.15
C GLY A 49 5.27 -11.46 -3.11
N ASP A 50 4.64 -11.26 -4.27
CA ASP A 50 5.14 -10.38 -5.32
C ASP A 50 4.97 -8.91 -4.93
N ARG A 51 5.98 -8.10 -5.25
CA ARG A 51 5.99 -6.67 -4.98
C ARG A 51 6.72 -5.93 -6.08
N GLU A 52 5.98 -5.08 -6.77
CA GLU A 52 6.51 -4.07 -7.67
C GLU A 52 6.45 -2.70 -7.00
N VAL A 53 7.42 -1.84 -7.28
CA VAL A 53 7.52 -0.49 -6.71
C VAL A 53 7.73 0.48 -7.85
N TYR A 54 6.91 1.52 -7.87
CA TYR A 54 6.96 2.59 -8.84
C TYR A 54 7.25 3.89 -8.10
N ASP A 55 8.50 4.33 -8.17
CA ASP A 55 8.91 5.62 -7.62
C ASP A 55 8.62 6.71 -8.65
N ILE A 56 7.58 7.50 -8.37
CA ILE A 56 7.14 8.58 -9.25
C ILE A 56 7.94 9.84 -8.92
N GLU A 57 9.15 9.93 -9.45
CA GLU A 57 10.02 11.10 -9.36
C GLU A 57 10.10 11.83 -10.72
N GLY A 58 10.16 13.18 -10.71
CA GLY A 58 10.35 14.00 -11.92
C GLY A 58 9.07 14.50 -12.59
N ARG A 59 9.20 15.04 -13.82
CA ARG A 59 8.12 15.80 -14.51
C ARG A 59 7.11 14.92 -15.23
N VAL A 60 7.51 13.74 -15.69
CA VAL A 60 6.64 12.82 -16.44
C VAL A 60 6.79 11.41 -15.85
N PRO A 61 5.79 10.94 -15.10
CA PRO A 61 5.76 9.56 -14.62
C PRO A 61 5.63 8.57 -15.78
N ASP A 62 6.30 7.43 -15.69
CA ASP A 62 6.14 6.33 -16.63
C ASP A 62 4.86 5.52 -16.32
N TRP A 63 3.72 6.06 -16.78
CA TRP A 63 2.41 5.43 -16.62
C TRP A 63 2.22 4.18 -17.48
N ASP A 64 2.95 4.07 -18.60
CA ASP A 64 2.84 2.91 -19.49
C ASP A 64 3.37 1.65 -18.79
N SER A 65 4.48 1.76 -18.07
CA SER A 65 5.01 0.66 -17.24
C SER A 65 4.03 0.24 -16.13
N VAL A 66 3.41 1.20 -15.44
CA VAL A 66 2.39 0.91 -14.41
C VAL A 66 1.17 0.21 -15.02
N ALA A 67 0.70 0.66 -16.17
CA ALA A 67 -0.47 0.07 -16.85
C ALA A 67 -0.19 -1.35 -17.33
N ALA A 68 1.01 -1.63 -17.86
CA ALA A 68 1.40 -2.94 -18.34
C ALA A 68 1.38 -4.01 -17.23
N ALA A 69 1.74 -3.65 -15.99
CA ALA A 69 1.74 -4.57 -14.85
C ALA A 69 0.35 -5.11 -14.46
N PHE A 70 -0.72 -4.38 -14.77
CA PHE A 70 -2.09 -4.83 -14.50
C PHE A 70 -2.67 -5.78 -15.58
N GLN A 71 -1.99 -5.94 -16.71
CA GLN A 71 -2.49 -6.70 -17.87
C GLN A 71 -1.84 -8.09 -18.04
N ALA A 72 -0.96 -8.48 -17.12
CA ALA A 72 -0.23 -9.75 -17.14
C ALA A 72 -1.03 -10.95 -16.63
#